data_AF-B4DKT6-F1
#
_entry.id   AF-B4DKT6-F1
#
_cell.length_a   1.000
_cell.length_b   1.000
_cell.length_c   1.000
_cell.angle_alpha   90.00
_cell.angle_beta   90.00
_cell.angle_gamma   90.00
#
_symmetry.space_group_name_H-M   'P 1'
#
loop_
_entity.id
_entity.type
_entity.pdbx_description
1 polymer ?
#
loop_
_entity_poly.entity_id
_entity_poly.type
_entity_poly.pdbx_seq_one_letter_code
_entity_poly.pdbx_strand_id
1 'polypeptide(L)'
;MEGPVLTLGLLAALAVCGSWGLNEEERLIRHLFQEKGYNKELRPVAHKEESVDVALALTLSNLISLKEVEETLTTNVWIEHGWTDNRLKWNAEEFGNISVLRLPPDMVWLPEIVLENNNDGSFQISYSCNVLVYHYGFVYWLPPAIFRSSCPISVTYFPFDWQNCSLKFRERGVGDSPPAGQGQRGPQSPSGQPQPPGHHLLPHHPPQAPLLHHQHPGALRAHLLHGQPGLLPTG
;
A
#
# COMPACT_ATOMS: atom_id res chain seq x y z
N MET A 1 -21.86 -24.72 -63.62
CA MET A 1 -20.91 -23.69 -63.16
C MET A 1 -21.30 -23.34 -61.72
N GLU A 2 -21.02 -24.21 -60.74
CA GLU A 2 -21.61 -24.12 -59.38
C GLU A 2 -20.54 -24.15 -58.26
N GLY A 3 -19.25 -24.09 -58.60
CA GLY A 3 -18.13 -24.24 -57.66
C GLY A 3 -17.64 -22.99 -56.92
N PRO A 4 -17.67 -21.76 -57.51
CA PRO A 4 -17.02 -20.61 -56.87
C PRO A 4 -17.86 -19.91 -55.79
N VAL A 5 -19.19 -20.11 -55.77
CA VAL A 5 -20.09 -19.43 -54.80
C VAL A 5 -20.03 -20.08 -53.42
N LEU A 6 -19.93 -21.41 -53.36
CA LEU A 6 -19.83 -22.18 -52.11
C LEU A 6 -18.50 -21.96 -51.37
N THR A 7 -17.41 -21.78 -52.12
CA THR A 7 -16.07 -21.53 -51.57
C THR A 7 -15.93 -20.11 -51.01
N LEU A 8 -16.55 -19.12 -51.66
CA LEU A 8 -16.66 -17.75 -51.13
C LEU A 8 -17.55 -17.68 -49.87
N GLY A 9 -18.64 -18.44 -49.82
CA GLY A 9 -19.50 -18.53 -48.63
C GLY A 9 -18.81 -19.16 -47.41
N LEU A 10 -17.99 -20.19 -47.62
CA LEU A 10 -17.20 -20.82 -46.56
C LEU A 10 -16.09 -19.91 -46.03
N LEU A 11 -15.43 -19.15 -46.90
CA LEU A 11 -14.42 -18.16 -46.49
C LEU A 11 -15.04 -16.98 -45.73
N ALA A 12 -16.26 -16.55 -46.08
CA ALA A 12 -16.99 -15.52 -45.33
C ALA A 12 -17.45 -16.03 -43.95
N ALA A 13 -17.89 -17.29 -43.83
CA ALA A 13 -18.24 -17.88 -42.54
C ALA A 13 -17.01 -18.07 -41.61
N LEU A 14 -15.85 -18.38 -42.17
CA LEU A 14 -14.58 -18.43 -41.43
C LEU A 14 -14.06 -17.03 -41.06
N ALA A 15 -14.38 -16.00 -41.84
CA ALA A 15 -14.06 -14.60 -41.52
C ALA A 15 -14.98 -14.01 -40.41
N VAL A 16 -16.21 -14.50 -40.27
CA VAL A 16 -17.10 -14.14 -39.14
C VAL A 16 -16.67 -14.82 -37.84
N CYS A 17 -15.97 -15.95 -37.92
CA CYS A 17 -15.35 -16.61 -36.77
C CYS A 17 -13.94 -16.07 -36.45
N GLY A 18 -13.65 -14.83 -36.90
CA GLY A 18 -12.46 -14.08 -36.53
C GLY A 18 -12.47 -13.77 -35.03
N SER A 19 -11.98 -14.73 -34.24
CA SER A 19 -11.32 -14.55 -32.95
C SER A 19 -11.87 -13.44 -32.07
N TRP A 20 -13.02 -13.66 -31.44
CA TRP A 20 -13.41 -12.90 -30.25
C TRP A 20 -12.58 -13.43 -29.08
N GLY A 21 -11.28 -13.16 -29.11
CA GLY A 21 -10.46 -13.21 -27.90
C GLY A 21 -10.80 -11.99 -27.07
N LEU A 22 -12.04 -11.89 -26.59
CA LEU A 22 -12.42 -10.83 -25.68
C LEU A 22 -11.65 -11.05 -24.39
N ASN A 23 -10.93 -10.04 -23.92
CA ASN A 23 -10.25 -10.17 -22.64
C ASN A 23 -11.31 -10.25 -21.53
N GLU A 24 -11.49 -11.42 -20.95
CA GLU A 24 -12.47 -11.66 -19.88
C GLU A 24 -12.21 -10.79 -18.65
N GLU A 25 -10.95 -10.43 -18.37
CA GLU A 25 -10.61 -9.47 -17.31
C GLU A 25 -11.13 -8.07 -17.65
N GLU A 26 -11.01 -7.63 -18.91
CA GLU A 26 -11.55 -6.34 -19.33
C GLU A 26 -13.08 -6.30 -19.21
N ARG A 27 -13.74 -7.39 -19.61
CA ARG A 27 -15.20 -7.53 -19.44
C ARG A 27 -15.61 -7.48 -17.96
N LEU A 28 -14.86 -8.17 -17.09
CA LEU A 28 -15.09 -8.15 -15.65
C LEU A 28 -14.89 -6.74 -15.07
N ILE A 29 -13.82 -6.04 -15.46
CA ILE A 29 -13.56 -4.66 -15.02
C ILE A 29 -14.71 -3.74 -15.44
N ARG A 30 -15.16 -3.80 -16.70
CA ARG A 30 -16.30 -2.99 -17.16
C ARG A 30 -17.56 -3.31 -16.37
N HIS A 31 -17.83 -4.59 -16.11
CA HIS A 31 -18.98 -5.01 -15.30
C HIS A 31 -18.93 -4.45 -13.87
N LEU A 32 -17.79 -4.56 -13.18
CA LEU A 32 -17.64 -4.09 -11.80
C LEU A 32 -17.67 -2.56 -11.68
N PHE A 33 -17.00 -1.84 -12.57
CA PHE A 33 -16.82 -0.39 -12.43
C PHE A 33 -17.85 0.45 -13.18
N GLN A 34 -18.34 -0.01 -14.32
CA GLN A 34 -19.27 0.75 -15.16
C GLN A 34 -20.71 0.28 -14.95
N GLU A 35 -20.98 -1.02 -15.09
CA GLU A 35 -22.37 -1.54 -15.02
C GLU A 35 -22.92 -1.56 -13.60
N LYS A 36 -22.11 -1.99 -12.61
CA LYS A 36 -22.47 -1.91 -11.18
C LYS A 36 -22.31 -0.50 -10.59
N GLY A 37 -21.66 0.42 -11.33
CA GLY A 37 -21.45 1.80 -10.89
C GLY A 37 -20.60 1.93 -9.62
N TYR A 38 -19.48 1.21 -9.54
CA TYR A 38 -18.59 1.28 -8.38
C TYR A 38 -18.06 2.70 -8.18
N ASN A 39 -18.20 3.21 -6.95
CA ASN A 39 -17.65 4.49 -6.55
C ASN A 39 -16.63 4.30 -5.42
N LYS A 40 -15.35 4.57 -5.73
CA LYS A 40 -14.23 4.44 -4.80
C LYS A 40 -14.25 5.46 -3.66
N GLU A 41 -14.96 6.57 -3.80
CA GLU A 41 -15.05 7.62 -2.77
C GLU A 41 -15.98 7.21 -1.62
N LEU A 42 -16.75 6.12 -1.81
CA LEU A 42 -17.69 5.62 -0.83
C LEU A 42 -17.14 4.36 -0.15
N ARG A 43 -17.17 4.36 1.19
CA ARG A 43 -16.83 3.19 2.00
C ARG A 43 -17.69 1.98 1.61
N PRO A 44 -17.13 0.76 1.62
CA PRO A 44 -17.83 -0.47 1.23
C PRO A 44 -18.80 -0.98 2.30
N VAL A 45 -19.84 -0.23 2.59
CA VAL A 45 -20.88 -0.58 3.57
C VAL A 45 -22.27 -0.57 2.94
N ALA A 46 -23.16 -1.45 3.41
CA ALA A 46 -24.54 -1.48 2.93
C ALA A 46 -25.37 -0.38 3.62
N HIS A 47 -25.13 -0.19 4.92
CA HIS A 47 -25.79 0.79 5.76
C HIS A 47 -24.77 1.77 6.35
N LYS A 48 -25.19 3.00 6.65
CA LYS A 48 -24.26 4.05 7.12
C LYS A 48 -23.69 3.76 8.51
N GLU A 49 -24.46 3.00 9.29
CA GLU A 49 -24.19 2.59 10.66
C GLU A 49 -23.13 1.49 10.73
N GLU A 50 -22.81 0.85 9.61
CA GLU A 50 -21.81 -0.21 9.54
C GLU A 50 -20.38 0.34 9.46
N SER A 51 -19.48 -0.34 10.15
CA SER A 51 -18.03 -0.14 10.06
C SER A 51 -17.42 -1.08 9.02
N VAL A 52 -16.29 -0.67 8.46
CA VAL A 52 -15.47 -1.52 7.61
C VAL A 52 -14.35 -2.08 8.46
N ASP A 53 -14.31 -3.40 8.62
CA ASP A 53 -13.22 -4.06 9.33
C ASP A 53 -12.00 -4.19 8.42
N VAL A 54 -10.91 -3.53 8.81
CA VAL A 54 -9.63 -3.57 8.11
C VAL A 54 -8.61 -4.32 8.96
N ALA A 55 -8.13 -5.45 8.45
CA ALA A 55 -7.00 -6.16 9.01
C ALA A 55 -5.71 -5.48 8.58
N LEU A 56 -4.87 -5.16 9.57
CA LEU A 56 -3.54 -4.60 9.38
C LEU A 56 -2.50 -5.54 9.96
N ALA A 57 -1.47 -5.87 9.19
CA ALA A 57 -0.26 -6.52 9.68
C ALA A 57 0.99 -5.81 9.12
N LEU A 58 2.11 -5.96 9.81
CA LEU A 58 3.37 -5.33 9.47
C LEU A 58 4.47 -6.37 9.42
N THR A 59 5.19 -6.39 8.30
CA THR A 59 6.41 -7.19 8.15
C THR A 59 7.61 -6.25 8.05
N LEU A 60 8.44 -6.23 9.09
CA LEU A 60 9.68 -5.44 9.10
C LEU A 60 10.71 -6.09 8.16
N SER A 61 11.11 -5.37 7.11
CA SER A 61 12.18 -5.82 6.21
C SER A 61 13.55 -5.56 6.85
N ASN A 62 13.77 -4.31 7.24
CA ASN A 62 15.02 -3.90 7.88
C ASN A 62 14.86 -2.59 8.65
N LEU A 63 15.67 -2.45 9.70
CA LEU A 63 15.91 -1.19 10.39
C LEU A 63 16.98 -0.44 9.58
N ILE A 64 16.63 0.73 9.02
CA ILE A 64 17.53 1.51 8.18
C ILE A 64 18.50 2.31 9.05
N SER A 65 17.98 3.05 10.03
CA SER A 65 18.79 3.86 10.95
C SER A 65 18.02 4.25 12.20
N LEU A 66 18.73 4.39 13.31
CA LEU A 66 18.27 5.12 14.49
C LEU A 66 19.19 6.33 14.68
N LYS A 67 18.61 7.53 14.55
CA LYS A 67 19.35 8.77 14.78
C LYS A 67 19.00 9.30 16.16
N GLU A 68 19.93 9.12 17.10
CA GLU A 68 19.70 9.44 18.51
C GLU A 68 19.44 10.94 18.75
N VAL A 69 20.24 11.80 18.12
CA VAL A 69 20.12 13.27 18.25
C VAL A 69 18.81 13.79 17.65
N GLU A 70 18.34 13.18 16.56
CA GLU A 70 17.09 13.54 15.88
C GLU A 70 15.88 12.77 16.45
N GLU A 71 16.09 11.89 17.44
CA GLU A 71 15.08 10.97 18.00
C GLU A 71 14.23 10.30 16.92
N THR A 72 14.89 9.86 15.84
CA THR A 72 14.23 9.38 14.62
C THR A 72 14.64 7.95 14.30
N LEU A 73 13.66 7.04 14.29
CA LEU A 73 13.81 5.68 13.80
C LEU A 73 13.31 5.60 12.35
N THR A 74 14.18 5.14 11.45
CA THR A 74 13.83 4.85 10.05
C THR A 74 13.74 3.34 9.82
N THR A 75 12.59 2.85 9.37
CA THR A 75 12.33 1.44 9.08
C THR A 75 11.78 1.25 7.68
N ASN A 76 12.11 0.10 7.07
CA ASN A 76 11.51 -0.36 5.83
C ASN A 76 10.57 -1.52 6.15
N VAL A 77 9.29 -1.36 5.84
CA VAL A 77 8.24 -2.31 6.20
C VAL A 77 7.35 -2.62 5.01
N TRP A 78 6.79 -3.82 5.03
CA TRP A 78 5.64 -4.18 4.21
C TRP A 78 4.38 -4.04 5.06
N ILE A 79 3.39 -3.32 4.57
CA ILE A 79 2.12 -3.13 5.27
C ILE A 79 1.08 -4.00 4.60
N GLU A 80 0.52 -4.94 5.32
CA GLU A 80 -0.53 -5.83 4.83
C GLU A 80 -1.89 -5.26 5.21
N HIS A 81 -2.70 -4.95 4.21
CA HIS A 81 -4.08 -4.53 4.36
C HIS A 81 -5.00 -5.63 3.85
N GLY A 82 -6.01 -5.98 4.64
CA GLY A 82 -7.06 -6.92 4.25
C GLY A 82 -8.43 -6.40 4.65
N TRP A 83 -9.35 -6.29 3.70
CA TRP A 83 -10.75 -5.92 3.98
C TRP A 83 -11.70 -6.61 3.00
N THR A 84 -13.00 -6.55 3.24
CA THR A 84 -14.00 -7.11 2.33
C THR A 84 -14.85 -6.00 1.73
N ASP A 85 -14.92 -5.94 0.39
CA ASP A 85 -15.81 -5.06 -0.36
C ASP A 85 -16.84 -5.91 -1.13
N ASN A 86 -18.08 -5.92 -0.64
CA ASN A 86 -19.16 -6.70 -1.23
C ASN A 86 -19.52 -6.26 -2.65
N ARG A 87 -19.21 -5.01 -3.04
CA ARG A 87 -19.52 -4.45 -4.37
C ARG A 87 -18.59 -5.03 -5.45
N LEU A 88 -17.40 -5.45 -5.04
CA LEU A 88 -16.39 -6.07 -5.91
C LEU A 88 -16.53 -7.59 -6.00
N LYS A 89 -17.66 -8.17 -5.59
CA LYS A 89 -17.94 -9.60 -5.76
C LYS A 89 -18.35 -9.92 -7.20
N TRP A 90 -17.89 -11.05 -7.74
CA TRP A 90 -18.37 -11.62 -9.00
C TRP A 90 -18.40 -13.15 -8.94
N ASN A 91 -19.13 -13.74 -9.87
CA ASN A 91 -19.12 -15.18 -10.10
C ASN A 91 -17.98 -15.54 -11.05
N ALA A 92 -16.97 -16.28 -10.60
CA ALA A 92 -15.81 -16.61 -11.42
C ALA A 92 -16.20 -17.38 -12.70
N GLU A 93 -17.18 -18.27 -12.62
CA GLU A 93 -17.63 -19.11 -13.75
C GLU A 93 -18.18 -18.28 -14.91
N GLU A 94 -18.78 -17.12 -14.62
CA GLU A 94 -19.32 -16.22 -15.64
C GLU A 94 -18.23 -15.48 -16.40
N PHE A 95 -17.03 -15.32 -15.82
CA PHE A 95 -15.91 -14.53 -16.36
C PHE A 95 -14.67 -15.39 -16.57
N GLY A 96 -14.81 -16.55 -17.20
CA GLY A 96 -13.66 -17.39 -17.57
C GLY A 96 -12.89 -17.99 -16.39
N ASN A 97 -13.57 -18.23 -15.26
CA ASN A 97 -12.98 -18.73 -14.01
C ASN A 97 -11.92 -17.83 -13.38
N ILE A 98 -12.01 -16.51 -13.60
CA ILE A 98 -11.14 -15.53 -12.93
C ILE A 98 -11.47 -15.51 -11.44
N SER A 99 -10.56 -16.02 -10.60
CA SER A 99 -10.70 -16.04 -9.15
C SER A 99 -10.10 -14.82 -8.46
N VAL A 100 -9.11 -14.19 -9.09
CA VAL A 100 -8.38 -13.02 -8.59
C VAL A 100 -8.21 -12.00 -9.71
N LEU A 101 -8.54 -10.75 -9.42
CA LEU A 101 -8.37 -9.61 -10.31
C LEU A 101 -7.30 -8.67 -9.72
N ARG A 102 -6.36 -8.24 -10.56
CA ARG A 102 -5.32 -7.26 -10.18
C ARG A 102 -5.73 -5.88 -10.65
N LEU A 103 -5.80 -4.93 -9.74
CA LEU A 103 -6.22 -3.58 -10.05
C LEU A 103 -5.22 -2.55 -9.52
N PRO A 104 -5.02 -1.44 -10.24
CA PRO A 104 -4.38 -0.26 -9.69
C PRO A 104 -5.11 0.22 -8.41
N PRO A 105 -4.37 0.67 -7.38
CA PRO A 105 -4.94 1.11 -6.11
C PRO A 105 -5.91 2.30 -6.25
N ASP A 106 -5.74 3.14 -7.27
CA ASP A 106 -6.56 4.31 -7.54
C ASP A 106 -7.94 4.01 -8.14
N MET A 107 -8.22 2.75 -8.50
CA MET A 107 -9.54 2.32 -8.98
C MET A 107 -10.49 1.87 -7.86
N VAL A 108 -9.95 1.48 -6.71
CA VAL A 108 -10.70 0.89 -5.60
C VAL A 108 -10.71 1.81 -4.39
N TRP A 109 -11.72 1.67 -3.52
CA TRP A 109 -11.67 2.29 -2.21
C TRP A 109 -10.51 1.70 -1.41
N LEU A 110 -9.71 2.55 -0.76
CA LEU A 110 -8.61 2.15 0.11
C LEU A 110 -8.79 2.75 1.50
N PRO A 111 -8.51 2.00 2.58
CA PRO A 111 -8.46 2.58 3.90
C PRO A 111 -7.25 3.50 4.03
N GLU A 112 -7.46 4.75 4.45
CA GLU A 112 -6.38 5.68 4.74
C GLU A 112 -5.82 5.42 6.14
N ILE A 113 -4.73 4.67 6.23
CA ILE A 113 -4.00 4.42 7.47
C ILE A 113 -2.75 5.29 7.48
N VAL A 114 -2.57 6.06 8.55
CA VAL A 114 -1.46 7.01 8.73
C VAL A 114 -0.60 6.64 9.93
N LEU A 115 0.69 6.95 9.83
CA LEU A 115 1.60 6.92 10.98
C LEU A 115 1.39 8.21 11.80
N GLU A 116 0.93 8.07 13.03
CA GLU A 116 0.63 9.19 13.92
C GLU A 116 1.91 9.85 14.45
N ASN A 117 2.87 9.04 14.93
CA ASN A 117 4.14 9.53 15.46
C ASN A 117 5.20 9.71 14.36
N ASN A 118 4.79 10.26 13.22
CA ASN A 118 5.69 10.52 12.10
C ASN A 118 6.51 11.81 12.33
N ASN A 119 7.84 11.74 12.18
CA ASN A 119 8.70 12.91 12.37
C ASN A 119 8.72 13.84 11.14
N ASP A 120 8.49 13.29 9.95
CA ASP A 120 8.64 14.00 8.68
C ASP A 120 7.35 14.65 8.16
N GLY A 121 6.21 14.45 8.84
CA GLY A 121 4.89 14.94 8.40
C GLY A 121 4.34 14.31 7.11
N SER A 122 5.16 13.59 6.33
CA SER A 122 4.74 12.87 5.12
C SER A 122 4.70 11.35 5.32
N PHE A 123 3.58 10.72 4.98
CA PHE A 123 3.46 9.27 4.83
C PHE A 123 3.93 8.89 3.43
N GLN A 124 5.02 8.13 3.29
CA GLN A 124 5.57 7.75 1.99
C GLN A 124 5.39 6.26 1.75
N ILE A 125 4.29 5.89 1.08
CA ILE A 125 4.25 4.63 0.34
C ILE A 125 5.33 4.75 -0.74
N SER A 126 6.36 3.91 -0.65
CA SER A 126 7.51 4.01 -1.54
C SER A 126 7.18 3.51 -2.96
N TYR A 127 6.15 2.66 -3.07
CA TYR A 127 5.66 2.14 -4.34
C TYR A 127 4.18 1.74 -4.25
N SER A 128 3.34 2.31 -5.11
CA SER A 128 1.93 1.95 -5.22
C SER A 128 1.78 0.64 -5.99
N CYS A 129 1.83 -0.48 -5.28
CA CYS A 129 1.59 -1.80 -5.87
C CYS A 129 0.10 -2.00 -6.18
N ASN A 130 -0.18 -2.89 -7.12
CA ASN A 130 -1.54 -3.31 -7.44
C ASN A 130 -2.20 -3.99 -6.24
N VAL A 131 -3.51 -3.82 -6.17
CA VAL A 131 -4.41 -4.47 -5.23
C VAL A 131 -4.88 -5.79 -5.82
N LEU A 132 -4.98 -6.82 -4.98
CA LEU A 132 -5.58 -8.10 -5.35
C LEU A 132 -7.02 -8.12 -4.84
N VAL A 133 -7.97 -8.31 -5.74
CA VAL A 133 -9.38 -8.51 -5.40
C VAL A 133 -9.72 -9.96 -5.70
N TYR A 134 -10.31 -10.65 -4.74
CA TYR A 134 -10.80 -12.01 -4.91
C TYR A 134 -12.28 -12.01 -5.30
N HIS A 135 -12.73 -13.02 -6.04
CA HIS A 135 -14.11 -13.08 -6.55
C HIS A 135 -15.19 -13.03 -5.45
N TYR A 136 -14.86 -13.49 -4.24
CA TYR A 136 -15.71 -13.41 -3.06
C TYR A 136 -15.64 -12.07 -2.32
N GLY A 137 -15.01 -11.05 -2.90
CA GLY A 137 -15.01 -9.65 -2.43
C GLY A 137 -13.91 -9.31 -1.42
N PHE A 138 -13.03 -10.25 -1.06
CA PHE A 138 -11.88 -9.92 -0.23
C PHE A 138 -10.83 -9.15 -1.03
N VAL A 139 -10.30 -8.11 -0.44
CA VAL A 139 -9.31 -7.22 -1.04
C VAL A 139 -8.04 -7.27 -0.20
N TYR A 140 -6.93 -7.48 -0.89
CA TYR A 140 -5.60 -7.59 -0.29
C TYR A 140 -4.64 -6.61 -0.94
N TRP A 141 -3.93 -5.84 -0.12
CA TRP A 141 -2.96 -4.85 -0.58
C TRP A 141 -1.71 -4.87 0.30
N LEU A 142 -0.54 -4.94 -0.34
CA LEU A 142 0.75 -5.11 0.32
C LEU A 142 1.79 -4.08 -0.17
N PRO A 143 1.60 -2.78 0.09
CA PRO A 143 2.57 -1.77 -0.29
C PRO A 143 3.83 -1.83 0.60
N PRO A 144 5.03 -1.68 0.01
CA PRO A 144 6.24 -1.36 0.76
C PRO A 144 6.23 0.12 1.17
N ALA A 145 6.64 0.40 2.40
CA ALA A 145 6.69 1.75 2.97
C ALA A 145 7.97 1.97 3.78
N ILE A 146 8.47 3.19 3.73
CA ILE A 146 9.57 3.65 4.59
C ILE A 146 8.98 4.57 5.63
N PHE A 147 9.10 4.19 6.90
CA PHE A 147 8.60 4.97 8.02
C PHE A 147 9.72 5.69 8.75
N ARG A 148 9.44 6.94 9.12
CA ARG A 148 10.30 7.77 9.99
C ARG A 148 9.51 8.16 11.22
N SER A 149 9.58 7.31 12.22
CA SER A 149 8.86 7.53 13.47
C SER A 149 9.70 8.28 14.48
N SER A 150 9.06 9.17 15.22
CA SER A 150 9.61 9.71 16.46
C SER A 150 9.78 8.57 17.48
N CYS A 151 11.01 8.42 17.97
CA CYS A 151 11.42 7.47 18.98
C CYS A 151 12.30 8.18 20.03
N PRO A 152 11.76 8.46 21.23
CA PRO A 152 12.52 9.06 22.31
C PRO A 152 13.70 8.19 22.75
N ILE A 153 14.83 8.83 23.05
CA ILE A 153 16.08 8.12 23.36
C ILE A 153 16.40 8.20 24.85
N SER A 154 16.69 7.05 25.45
CA SER A 154 17.15 6.97 26.83
C SER A 154 18.66 6.74 26.92
N VAL A 155 19.40 7.76 27.38
CA VAL A 155 20.88 7.73 27.47
C VAL A 155 21.40 7.27 28.84
N THR A 156 20.64 6.48 29.60
CA THR A 156 21.01 6.09 30.97
C THR A 156 22.25 5.19 31.05
N TYR A 157 22.48 4.34 30.04
CA TYR A 157 23.55 3.33 30.05
C TYR A 157 24.49 3.43 28.85
N PHE A 158 24.62 4.62 28.26
CA PHE A 158 25.44 4.82 27.07
C PHE A 158 26.87 4.26 27.25
N PRO A 159 27.41 3.46 26.30
CA PRO A 159 26.88 3.08 24.96
C PRO A 159 26.16 1.70 24.91
N PHE A 160 25.71 1.17 26.06
CA PHE A 160 25.08 -0.15 26.20
C PHE A 160 23.57 -0.07 26.51
N ASP A 161 22.96 1.07 26.22
CA ASP A 161 21.52 1.29 26.36
C ASP A 161 20.72 0.46 25.34
N TRP A 162 19.43 0.30 25.64
CA TRP A 162 18.44 -0.30 24.75
C TRP A 162 17.34 0.73 24.49
N GLN A 163 16.79 0.72 23.28
CA GLN A 163 15.77 1.68 22.87
C GLN A 163 14.47 0.96 22.55
N ASN A 164 13.35 1.50 23.02
CA ASN A 164 12.01 0.97 22.79
C ASN A 164 11.21 1.94 21.92
N CYS A 165 11.33 1.74 20.61
CA CYS A 165 10.60 2.52 19.62
C CYS A 165 9.28 1.85 19.27
N SER A 166 8.22 2.64 19.13
CA SER A 166 6.89 2.16 18.70
C SER A 166 6.46 2.85 17.41
N LEU A 167 5.78 2.12 16.54
CA LEU A 167 5.06 2.68 15.39
C LEU A 167 3.58 2.76 15.76
N LYS A 168 2.99 3.96 15.70
CA LYS A 168 1.58 4.19 16.04
C LYS A 168 0.79 4.48 14.78
N PHE A 169 -0.16 3.62 14.46
CA PHE A 169 -1.01 3.75 13.28
C PHE A 169 -2.42 4.22 13.68
N ARG A 170 -2.99 5.10 12.86
CA ARG A 170 -4.36 5.59 13.00
C ARG A 170 -5.06 5.57 11.65
N GLU A 171 -6.37 5.37 11.66
CA GLU A 171 -7.20 5.69 10.49
C GLU A 171 -7.33 7.22 10.35
N ARG A 172 -7.26 7.72 9.11
CA ARG A 172 -7.57 9.13 8.83
C ARG A 172 -9.07 9.29 8.62
N GLY A 173 -9.70 10.14 9.44
CA GLY A 173 -11.11 10.48 9.28
C GLY A 173 -11.32 11.48 8.13
N VAL A 174 -12.47 11.39 7.46
CA VAL A 174 -12.92 12.39 6.49
C VAL A 174 -13.10 13.74 7.21
N GLY A 175 -12.14 14.65 7.04
CA GLY A 175 -12.08 15.94 7.74
C GLY A 175 -10.69 16.27 8.32
N ASP A 176 -9.84 15.25 8.49
CA ASP A 176 -8.45 15.45 8.88
C ASP A 176 -7.64 15.85 7.63
N SER A 177 -7.39 17.14 7.46
CA SER A 177 -6.37 17.59 6.51
C SER A 177 -4.99 17.10 6.97
N PRO A 178 -4.08 16.70 6.07
CA PRO A 178 -2.69 16.48 6.45
C PRO A 178 -2.20 17.72 7.19
N PRO A 179 -1.45 17.60 8.31
CA PRO A 179 -0.83 18.77 8.91
C PRO A 179 -0.02 19.44 7.81
N ALA A 180 -0.40 20.68 7.47
CA ALA A 180 0.24 21.45 6.43
C ALA A 180 1.75 21.42 6.72
N GLY A 181 2.54 20.89 5.79
CA GLY A 181 3.98 20.88 5.89
C GLY A 181 4.43 22.29 6.23
N GLN A 182 4.90 22.50 7.46
CA GLN A 182 5.51 23.75 7.84
C GLN A 182 6.68 23.95 6.89
N GLY A 183 6.58 24.99 6.07
CA GLY A 183 7.55 25.31 5.03
C GLY A 183 8.95 25.27 5.62
N GLN A 184 9.80 24.42 5.04
CA GLN A 184 11.21 24.39 5.34
C GLN A 184 11.77 25.79 5.10
N ARG A 185 12.07 26.50 6.19
CA ARG A 185 13.00 27.62 6.17
C ARG A 185 14.37 26.97 6.03
N GLY A 186 14.79 26.73 4.79
CA GLY A 186 16.12 26.19 4.49
C GLY A 186 17.19 27.04 5.17
N PRO A 187 18.27 26.44 5.70
CA PRO A 187 19.38 27.21 6.22
C PRO A 187 20.00 28.02 5.06
N GLN A 188 20.10 29.34 5.27
CA GLN A 188 20.83 30.24 4.38
C GLN A 188 22.28 29.73 4.28
N SER A 189 22.70 29.35 3.07
CA SER A 189 24.11 29.13 2.78
C SER A 189 24.86 30.46 2.88
N PRO A 190 25.91 30.58 3.69
CA PRO A 190 26.89 31.64 3.51
C PRO A 190 27.79 31.26 2.34
N SER A 191 27.86 32.18 1.39
CA SER A 191 28.75 32.21 0.25
C SER A 191 30.23 32.02 0.61
N GLY A 192 30.89 31.10 -0.09
CA GLY A 192 32.24 31.28 -0.66
C GLY A 192 33.46 31.03 0.23
N GLN A 193 34.22 29.97 -0.09
CA GLN A 193 35.69 30.00 -0.25
C GLN A 193 36.21 28.67 -0.88
N PRO A 194 37.41 28.66 -1.50
CA PRO A 194 37.73 27.81 -2.65
C PRO A 194 38.35 26.43 -2.30
N GLN A 195 38.10 25.45 -3.18
CA GLN A 195 38.66 24.09 -3.13
C GLN A 195 40.14 24.04 -3.57
N PRO A 196 40.99 23.20 -2.93
CA PRO A 196 42.20 22.65 -3.54
C PRO A 196 41.97 21.23 -4.13
N PRO A 197 42.85 20.76 -5.04
CA PRO A 197 42.52 19.69 -5.98
C PRO A 197 42.77 18.26 -5.47
N GLY A 198 41.90 17.38 -5.99
CA GLY A 198 41.98 15.93 -6.21
C GLY A 198 43.12 15.10 -5.64
N HIS A 199 42.74 14.04 -4.90
CA HIS A 199 43.46 12.78 -4.87
C HIS A 199 42.53 11.61 -5.18
N HIS A 200 42.92 10.85 -6.21
CA HIS A 200 42.36 9.57 -6.62
C HIS A 200 42.48 8.52 -5.51
N LEU A 201 41.41 7.78 -5.25
CA LEU A 201 41.45 6.50 -4.54
C LEU A 201 40.67 5.43 -5.34
N LEU A 202 41.31 4.27 -5.43
CA LEU A 202 40.97 3.07 -6.22
C LEU A 202 39.71 2.35 -5.70
N PRO A 203 39.05 1.51 -6.54
CA PRO A 203 37.86 0.77 -6.15
C PRO A 203 38.20 -0.44 -5.28
N HIS A 204 37.67 -0.49 -4.06
CA HIS A 204 37.69 -1.70 -3.23
C HIS A 204 36.47 -2.59 -3.55
N HIS A 205 36.76 -3.89 -3.67
CA HIS A 205 35.84 -5.01 -3.88
C HIS A 205 34.69 -5.06 -2.86
N PRO A 206 33.48 -5.55 -3.22
CA PRO A 206 32.41 -5.78 -2.26
C PRO A 206 32.70 -7.03 -1.40
N PRO A 207 32.42 -7.01 -0.08
CA PRO A 207 32.35 -8.23 0.71
C PRO A 207 31.02 -8.96 0.48
N GLN A 208 31.11 -10.28 0.41
CA GLN A 208 30.00 -11.21 0.20
C GLN A 208 29.02 -11.20 1.40
N ALA A 209 27.73 -11.24 1.12
CA ALA A 209 26.67 -11.33 2.12
C ALA A 209 26.58 -12.75 2.72
N PRO A 210 26.39 -12.90 4.04
CA PRO A 210 26.00 -14.18 4.63
C PRO A 210 24.49 -14.42 4.46
N LEU A 211 24.15 -15.63 4.02
CA LEU A 211 22.81 -16.22 4.08
C LEU A 211 22.33 -16.24 5.54
N LEU A 212 21.22 -15.54 5.82
CA LEU A 212 20.49 -15.66 7.09
C LEU A 212 19.06 -16.13 6.79
N HIS A 213 18.84 -17.41 7.06
CA HIS A 213 17.52 -17.96 7.32
C HIS A 213 16.97 -17.30 8.59
N HIS A 214 15.78 -16.70 8.51
CA HIS A 214 15.00 -16.41 9.71
C HIS A 214 13.55 -16.86 9.56
N GLN A 215 13.16 -17.60 10.58
CA GLN A 215 11.89 -18.27 10.83
C GLN A 215 10.75 -17.28 11.13
N HIS A 216 9.56 -17.66 10.66
CA HIS A 216 8.20 -17.28 11.08
C HIS A 216 7.83 -15.79 11.15
N PRO A 217 6.86 -15.32 10.32
CA PRO A 217 6.21 -14.03 10.54
C PRO A 217 5.20 -14.18 11.70
N GLY A 218 5.49 -13.53 12.82
CA GLY A 218 4.49 -13.29 13.86
C GLY A 218 3.47 -12.27 13.35
N ALA A 219 2.26 -12.72 13.04
CA ALA A 219 1.15 -11.86 12.68
C ALA A 219 0.75 -10.99 13.90
N LEU A 220 1.17 -9.73 13.91
CA LEU A 220 0.64 -8.71 14.82
C LEU A 220 -0.77 -8.35 14.35
N ARG A 221 -1.78 -8.96 14.98
CA ARG A 221 -3.20 -8.63 14.78
C ARG A 221 -3.47 -7.29 15.46
N ALA A 222 -3.41 -6.20 14.71
CA ALA A 222 -3.85 -4.89 15.20
C ALA A 222 -5.39 -4.87 15.23
N HIS A 223 -5.98 -4.97 16.42
CA HIS A 223 -7.37 -4.57 16.62
C HIS A 223 -7.40 -3.04 16.61
N LEU A 224 -7.97 -2.44 15.57
CA LEU A 224 -8.30 -1.02 15.54
C LEU A 224 -9.30 -0.74 16.66
N LEU A 225 -8.81 -0.24 17.80
CA LEU A 225 -9.66 0.26 18.87
C LEU A 225 -10.36 1.52 18.35
N HIS A 226 -11.63 1.39 17.98
CA HIS A 226 -12.51 2.54 17.81
C HIS A 226 -12.55 3.31 19.14
N GLY A 227 -12.09 4.55 19.13
CA GLY A 227 -12.29 5.47 20.24
C GLY A 227 -13.78 5.68 20.44
N GLN A 228 -14.33 5.17 21.54
CA GLN A 228 -15.64 5.61 21.98
C GLN A 228 -15.53 7.05 22.50
N PRO A 229 -16.47 7.95 22.16
CA PRO A 229 -16.54 9.25 22.82
C PRO A 229 -16.88 9.05 24.29
N GLY A 230 -16.01 9.55 25.17
CA GLY A 230 -16.15 9.47 26.61
C GLY A 230 -17.43 10.12 27.10
N LEU A 231 -18.27 9.33 27.77
CA LEU A 231 -19.25 9.85 28.72
C LEU A 231 -18.51 10.11 30.05
N LEU A 232 -18.40 11.38 30.42
CA LEU A 232 -18.05 11.81 31.78
C LEU A 232 -19.07 11.26 32.78
N PRO A 233 -18.67 10.65 33.90
CA PRO A 233 -19.58 10.45 35.01
C PRO A 233 -19.74 11.77 35.77
N THR A 234 -20.97 12.26 35.84
CA THR A 234 -21.40 13.23 36.84
C THR A 234 -21.28 12.58 38.22
N GLY A 235 -20.51 13.21 39.12
CA GLY A 235 -20.41 12.90 40.54
C GLY A 235 -19.88 14.11 41.28
#